data_AF-A0A2V1GYZ1-F1
#
_entry.id   AF-A0A2V1GYZ1-F1
#
_cell.length_a   1.000
_cell.length_b   1.000
_cell.length_c   1.000
_cell.angle_alpha   90.00
_cell.angle_beta   90.00
_cell.angle_gamma   90.00
#
_symmetry.space_group_name_H-M   'P 1'
#
loop_
_entity.id
_entity.type
_entity.pdbx_description
1 polymer ?
#
loop_
_entity_poly.entity_id
_entity_poly.type
_entity_poly.pdbx_seq_one_letter_code
_entity_poly.pdbx_strand_id
1 'polypeptide(L)'
;MALTRTSARRQFGQGMTEYIIIVALIAVAAIGVYRLFGDTVRGQTAAMAMELGGQDGTAAQAAAATAAGQADTDGQTQRNLNDFTGNN
;
A
#
# COMPACT_ATOMS: atom_id res chain seq x y z
N MET A 1 55.98 6.38 -6.98
CA MET A 1 54.77 5.57 -6.70
C MET A 1 53.56 6.41 -7.09
N ALA A 2 52.98 6.17 -8.26
CA ALA A 2 51.93 7.00 -8.84
C ALA A 2 50.55 6.56 -8.32
N LEU A 3 49.77 7.50 -7.77
CA LEU A 3 48.41 7.28 -7.33
C LEU A 3 47.45 7.34 -8.53
N THR A 4 46.98 6.19 -8.98
CA THR A 4 45.96 6.08 -10.02
C THR A 4 44.61 6.52 -9.46
N ARG A 5 44.10 7.66 -9.93
CA ARG A 5 42.80 8.21 -9.52
C ARG A 5 41.70 7.54 -10.35
N THR A 6 40.91 6.66 -9.74
CA THR A 6 39.76 6.02 -10.40
C THR A 6 38.64 7.06 -10.57
N SER A 7 38.52 7.61 -11.76
CA SER A 7 37.41 8.48 -12.14
C SER A 7 36.13 7.64 -12.24
N ALA A 8 35.26 7.71 -11.22
CA ALA A 8 33.89 7.21 -11.33
C ALA A 8 33.17 8.04 -12.41
N ARG A 9 32.95 7.43 -13.58
CA ARG A 9 32.16 8.05 -14.66
C ARG A 9 30.75 8.28 -14.12
N ARG A 10 30.39 9.54 -13.83
CA ARG A 10 29.00 9.91 -13.54
C ARG A 10 28.21 9.68 -14.82
N GLN A 11 27.41 8.61 -14.86
CA GLN A 11 26.50 8.34 -15.97
C GLN A 11 25.35 9.35 -15.91
N PHE A 12 25.46 10.42 -16.70
CA PHE A 12 24.33 11.30 -16.96
C PHE A 12 23.27 10.51 -17.71
N GLY A 13 22.12 10.29 -17.07
CA GLY A 13 21.03 9.44 -17.58
C GLY A 13 20.72 8.22 -16.70
N GLN A 14 21.65 7.78 -15.83
CA GLN A 14 21.41 6.67 -14.89
C GLN A 14 20.25 6.97 -13.93
N GLY A 15 20.13 8.24 -13.51
CA GLY A 15 19.00 8.66 -12.68
C GLY A 15 17.66 8.52 -13.38
N MET A 16 17.53 8.92 -14.65
CA MET A 16 16.23 8.94 -15.35
C MET A 16 15.64 7.54 -15.51
N THR A 17 16.45 6.54 -15.86
CA THR A 17 15.98 5.15 -15.97
C THR A 17 15.67 4.52 -14.61
N GLU A 18 16.42 4.86 -13.57
CA GLU A 18 16.19 4.39 -12.21
C GLU A 18 14.90 4.97 -11.63
N TYR A 19 14.66 6.27 -11.84
CA TYR A 19 13.42 6.93 -11.44
C TYR A 19 12.21 6.36 -12.18
N ILE A 20 12.31 6.08 -13.48
CA ILE A 20 11.19 5.49 -14.23
C ILE A 20 10.80 4.12 -13.66
N ILE A 21 11.78 3.27 -13.32
CA ILE A 21 11.51 1.95 -12.73
C ILE A 21 10.88 2.09 -11.35
N ILE A 22 11.43 2.94 -10.46
CA ILE A 22 10.87 3.16 -9.12
C ILE A 22 9.44 3.71 -9.20
N VAL A 23 9.19 4.69 -10.08
CA VAL A 23 7.86 5.27 -10.28
C VAL A 23 6.88 4.22 -10.82
N ALA A 24 7.30 3.36 -11.76
CA ALA A 24 6.47 2.29 -12.27
C ALA A 24 6.06 1.30 -11.16
N LEU A 25 6.98 0.94 -10.27
CA LEU A 25 6.68 0.06 -9.13
C LEU A 25 5.71 0.71 -8.13
N ILE A 26 5.91 1.98 -7.80
CA ILE A 26 4.98 2.74 -6.94
C ILE A 26 3.60 2.84 -7.59
N ALA A 27 3.52 3.11 -8.89
CA ALA A 27 2.25 3.22 -9.60
C ALA A 27 1.44 1.91 -9.56
N VAL A 28 2.09 0.76 -9.77
CA VAL A 28 1.45 -0.55 -9.68
C VAL A 28 0.96 -0.83 -8.25
N ALA A 29 1.77 -0.56 -7.23
CA ALA A 29 1.37 -0.70 -5.83
C ALA A 29 0.19 0.21 -5.47
N ALA A 30 0.21 1.45 -5.94
CA ALA A 30 -0.82 2.44 -5.68
C ALA A 30 -2.19 2.02 -6.25
N ILE A 31 -2.24 1.39 -7.43
CA ILE A 31 -3.49 0.85 -8.00
C ILE A 31 -4.16 -0.14 -7.02
N GLY A 32 -3.38 -1.01 -6.37
CA GLY A 32 -3.90 -1.97 -5.39
C GLY A 32 -4.43 -1.28 -4.13
N VAL A 33 -3.66 -0.35 -3.56
CA VAL A 33 -4.04 0.40 -2.35
C VAL A 33 -5.29 1.24 -2.60
N TYR A 34 -5.37 1.95 -3.72
CA TYR A 34 -6.53 2.80 -4.03
C TYR A 34 -7.81 2.00 -4.25
N ARG A 35 -7.73 0.78 -4.78
CA ARG A 35 -8.91 -0.10 -4.88
C ARG A 35 -9.40 -0.51 -3.50
N LEU A 36 -8.53 -1.10 -2.69
CA LEU A 36 -8.87 -1.60 -1.36
C LEU A 36 -9.36 -0.49 -0.42
N PHE A 37 -8.65 0.63 -0.40
CA PHE A 37 -9.01 1.78 0.43
C PHE A 37 -10.26 2.49 -0.10
N GLY A 38 -10.43 2.58 -1.42
CA GLY A 38 -11.61 3.16 -2.05
C GLY A 38 -12.90 2.40 -1.72
N ASP A 39 -12.86 1.07 -1.77
CA ASP A 39 -14.00 0.22 -1.41
C ASP A 39 -14.36 0.37 0.09
N THR A 40 -13.35 0.46 0.96
CA THR A 40 -13.54 0.65 2.40
C THR A 40 -14.18 2.00 2.73
N VAL A 41 -13.62 3.09 2.19
CA VAL A 41 -14.13 4.46 2.40
C VAL A 41 -15.54 4.59 1.82
N ARG A 42 -15.80 4.01 0.64
CA ARG A 42 -17.12 4.05 0.02
C ARG A 42 -18.15 3.26 0.82
N GLY A 43 -17.78 2.10 1.36
CA GLY A 43 -18.62 1.30 2.26
C GLY A 43 -18.97 2.06 3.54
N GLN A 44 -17.98 2.68 4.18
CA GLN A 44 -18.19 3.51 5.39
C GLN A 44 -19.02 4.77 5.11
N THR A 45 -18.82 5.41 3.95
CA THR A 45 -19.61 6.59 3.56
C THR A 45 -21.06 6.20 3.26
N ALA A 46 -21.29 5.05 2.62
CA ALA A 46 -22.62 4.52 2.38
C ALA A 46 -23.33 4.14 3.70
N ALA A 47 -22.60 3.54 4.65
CA ALA A 47 -23.06 3.28 6.01
C ALA A 47 -23.57 4.55 6.70
N MET A 48 -22.73 5.59 6.72
CA MET A 48 -23.06 6.89 7.30
C MET A 48 -24.26 7.55 6.60
N ALA A 49 -24.35 7.45 5.26
CA ALA A 49 -25.46 8.00 4.50
C ALA A 49 -26.79 7.28 4.80
N MET A 50 -26.76 5.96 4.99
CA MET A 50 -27.93 5.18 5.39
C MET A 50 -28.40 5.55 6.80
N GLU A 51 -27.45 5.71 7.73
CA GLU A 51 -27.76 6.08 9.11
C GLU A 51 -28.29 7.53 9.21
N LEU A 52 -27.74 8.45 8.43
CA LEU A 52 -28.27 9.81 8.27
C LEU A 52 -29.65 9.83 7.60
N GLY A 53 -29.93 8.88 6.71
CA GLY A 53 -31.21 8.67 6.05
C GLY A 53 -32.28 7.99 6.94
N GLY A 54 -31.92 7.58 8.16
CA GLY A 54 -32.82 6.89 9.09
C GLY A 54 -32.98 5.39 8.82
N GLN A 55 -32.14 4.80 7.97
CA GLN A 55 -32.00 3.34 7.86
C GLN A 55 -31.05 2.81 8.93
N ASP A 56 -31.36 1.63 9.46
CA ASP A 56 -30.60 0.98 10.54
C ASP A 56 -29.16 0.65 10.09
N GLY A 57 -28.19 1.42 10.60
CA GLY A 57 -26.77 1.35 10.24
C GLY A 57 -25.99 0.22 10.93
N THR A 58 -26.65 -0.55 11.79
CA THR A 58 -26.07 -1.64 12.59
C THR A 58 -25.26 -2.65 11.78
N ALA A 59 -25.75 -3.07 10.61
CA ALA A 59 -25.01 -3.97 9.72
C ALA A 59 -23.71 -3.34 9.18
N ALA A 60 -23.75 -2.05 8.92
CA ALA A 60 -22.65 -1.29 8.37
C ALA A 60 -21.59 -0.97 9.43
N GLN A 61 -22.03 -0.72 10.67
CA GLN A 61 -21.18 -0.59 11.85
C GLN A 61 -20.48 -1.91 12.20
N ALA A 62 -21.18 -3.05 12.11
CA ALA A 62 -20.57 -4.38 12.27
C ALA A 62 -19.51 -4.67 11.20
N ALA A 63 -19.77 -4.31 9.94
CA ALA A 63 -18.79 -4.43 8.86
C ALA A 63 -17.56 -3.53 9.09
N ALA A 64 -17.76 -2.29 9.57
CA ALA A 64 -16.67 -1.37 9.89
C ALA A 64 -15.81 -1.90 11.06
N ALA A 65 -16.43 -2.43 12.11
CA ALA A 65 -15.71 -3.06 13.23
C ALA A 65 -14.90 -4.29 12.79
N THR A 66 -15.46 -5.10 11.88
CA THR A 66 -14.76 -6.26 11.31
C THR A 66 -13.56 -5.83 10.48
N ALA A 67 -13.72 -4.85 9.60
CA ALA A 67 -12.63 -4.31 8.77
C ALA A 67 -11.53 -3.68 9.63
N ALA A 68 -11.90 -2.95 10.69
CA ALA A 68 -10.95 -2.39 11.64
C ALA A 68 -10.14 -3.47 12.37
N GLY A 69 -10.80 -4.55 12.82
CA GLY A 69 -10.11 -5.68 13.46
C GLY A 69 -9.19 -6.45 12.52
N GLN A 70 -9.58 -6.59 11.25
CA GLN A 70 -8.74 -7.18 10.21
C GLN A 70 -7.51 -6.30 9.93
N ALA A 71 -7.69 -4.98 9.80
CA ALA A 71 -6.60 -4.04 9.60
C ALA A 71 -5.62 -4.01 10.77
N ASP A 72 -6.12 -4.09 12.01
CA ASP A 72 -5.28 -4.19 13.21
C ASP A 72 -4.48 -5.50 13.22
N THR A 73 -5.12 -6.63 12.90
CA THR A 73 -4.45 -7.93 12.80
C THR A 73 -3.38 -7.93 11.69
N ASP A 74 -3.69 -7.36 10.53
CA ASP A 74 -2.75 -7.21 9.41
C ASP A 74 -1.58 -6.29 9.76
N GLY A 75 -1.82 -5.23 10.54
CA GLY A 75 -0.80 -4.31 11.04
C GLY A 75 0.12 -4.93 12.10
N GLN A 76 -0.41 -5.86 12.89
CA GLN A 76 0.35 -6.64 13.86
C GLN A 76 1.11 -7.82 13.23
N THR A 77 0.77 -8.21 12.00
CA THR A 77 1.44 -9.29 11.28
C THR A 77 2.80 -8.80 10.76
N GLN A 78 3.87 -9.17 11.44
CA GLN A 78 5.23 -8.79 11.07
C GLN A 78 5.71 -9.58 9.84
N ARG A 79 5.49 -9.00 8.65
CA ARG A 79 5.86 -9.62 7.37
C ARG A 79 7.36 -9.46 7.11
N ASN A 80 8.11 -10.56 7.18
CA ASN A 80 9.53 -10.65 6.89
C ASN A 80 9.75 -11.24 5.50
N LEU A 81 10.97 -11.06 4.95
CA LEU A 81 11.36 -11.65 3.66
C LEU A 81 11.12 -13.17 3.58
N ASN A 82 11.19 -13.85 4.73
CA ASN A 82 10.91 -15.27 4.90
C ASN A 82 9.46 -15.67 4.56
N ASP A 83 8.49 -14.76 4.74
CA ASP A 83 7.07 -15.01 4.46
C ASP A 83 6.76 -15.04 2.95
N PHE A 84 7.67 -14.51 2.13
CA PHE A 84 7.53 -14.44 0.67
C PHE A 84 8.39 -15.45 -0.09
N THR A 85 9.32 -16.13 0.59
CA THR A 85 10.17 -17.18 -0.01
C THR A 85 9.56 -18.58 0.07
N GLY A 86 8.34 -18.74 0.58
CA GLY A 86 7.59 -20.00 0.46
C GLY A 86 8.30 -21.21 1.05
N ASN A 87 8.81 -21.10 2.28
CA ASN A 87 9.22 -22.29 3.02
C ASN A 87 7.97 -22.95 3.59
N ASN A 88 7.56 -24.04 2.93
CA ASN A 88 6.62 -25.03 3.45
C ASN A 88 7.28 -25.81 4.59
#